data_AF-A0A2V7RD80-F1
#
_entry.id   AF-A0A2V7RD80-F1
#
_cell.length_a   1.000
_cell.length_b   1.000
_cell.length_c   1.000
_cell.angle_alpha   90.00
_cell.angle_beta   90.00
_cell.angle_gamma   90.00
#
_symmetry.space_group_name_H-M   'P 1'
#
loop_
_entity.id
_entity.type
_entity.pdbx_description
1 polymer ?
#
loop_
_entity_poly.entity_id
_entity_poly.type
_entity_poly.pdbx_seq_one_letter_code
_entity_poly.pdbx_strand_id
1 'polypeptide(L)'
;MTRTYLVRPFNKAAAFCVAGATLAACGSFARVPEQTYLGASYNWAFRDRYPHSDRLFNAFDYGHAILYEHLLRDAGHPDAAVRNIEGREFDFITQRLLVHPPALPLEEHAVGPTYTTLVPELSAVFDWAHMLHRQLYDVLADEKLDSAARDARAQQLLRYYASRRDLALSKLPKSMSLMEGAPYSLVFRREDPKFNGLLWSYHWYQMAVYDALLATNDATGRHQNVDAATARFWTLIANAPAHMPTTMPLAAAVAPRFAARFPEAAIIFDNLHSLHDVVADILASPTIASHDKRRAILRAVGTFQDSTTEVISREEWRSMAQDMGVEKMGGVAPTPARQPGM
;
A
#
# COMPACT_ATOMS: atom_id res chain seq x y z
N MET A 1 -25.16 96.93 15.66
CA MET A 1 -24.90 97.35 14.27
C MET A 1 -24.17 96.23 13.55
N THR A 2 -24.82 95.72 12.50
CA THR A 2 -24.21 95.24 11.24
C THR A 2 -23.29 94.00 11.23
N ARG A 3 -23.93 92.86 10.90
CA ARG A 3 -23.60 91.85 9.86
C ARG A 3 -22.13 91.53 9.48
N THR A 4 -21.81 90.25 9.70
CA THR A 4 -21.29 89.20 8.79
C THR A 4 -19.99 89.40 8.00
N TYR A 5 -19.08 88.42 8.08
CA TYR A 5 -18.57 87.68 6.91
C TYR A 5 -18.28 86.21 7.25
N LEU A 6 -18.76 85.32 6.37
CA LEU A 6 -18.49 83.88 6.31
C LEU A 6 -17.04 83.61 5.90
N VAL A 7 -16.41 82.60 6.50
CA VAL A 7 -15.38 81.78 5.84
C VAL A 7 -15.60 80.31 6.21
N ARG A 8 -15.80 79.46 5.20
CA ARG A 8 -15.90 78.00 5.29
C ARG A 8 -14.53 77.39 5.66
N PRO A 9 -14.46 76.38 6.56
CA PRO A 9 -13.28 75.53 6.63
C PRO A 9 -13.39 74.33 5.69
N PHE A 10 -12.26 74.03 5.06
CA PHE A 10 -11.97 72.89 4.21
C PHE A 10 -12.11 71.55 4.96
N ASN A 11 -12.85 70.60 4.39
CA ASN A 11 -12.81 69.20 4.78
C ASN A 11 -11.47 68.57 4.35
N LYS A 12 -10.61 68.21 5.30
CA LYS A 12 -9.53 67.25 5.09
C LYS A 12 -10.04 65.87 5.51
N ALA A 13 -10.40 65.05 4.53
CA ALA A 13 -10.63 63.62 4.74
C ALA A 13 -9.27 62.95 5.01
N ALA A 14 -9.05 62.47 6.22
CA ALA A 14 -7.93 61.59 6.54
C ALA A 14 -8.31 60.16 6.11
N ALA A 15 -7.61 59.65 5.11
CA ALA A 15 -7.70 58.26 4.71
C ALA A 15 -7.10 57.37 5.81
N PHE A 16 -7.93 56.55 6.43
CA PHE A 16 -7.48 55.47 7.32
C PHE A 16 -6.95 54.33 6.44
N CYS A 17 -5.62 54.20 6.35
CA CYS A 17 -4.99 53.00 5.82
C CYS A 17 -5.25 51.84 6.79
N VAL A 18 -6.20 50.97 6.45
CA VAL A 18 -6.33 49.65 7.07
C VAL A 18 -5.13 48.84 6.61
N ALA A 19 -4.11 48.73 7.48
CA ALA A 19 -3.07 47.73 7.32
C ALA A 19 -3.71 46.35 7.50
N GLY A 20 -4.01 45.69 6.38
CA GLY A 20 -4.44 44.30 6.36
C GLY A 20 -3.32 43.43 6.92
N ALA A 21 -3.55 42.86 8.10
CA ALA A 21 -2.71 41.81 8.63
C ALA A 21 -2.90 40.55 7.77
N THR A 22 -2.04 40.37 6.77
CA THR A 22 -1.81 39.08 6.14
C THR A 22 -1.06 38.20 7.14
N LEU A 23 -1.80 37.55 8.03
CA LEU A 23 -1.30 36.38 8.74
C LEU A 23 -1.11 35.27 7.69
N ALA A 24 0.09 35.25 7.12
CA ALA A 24 0.60 34.16 6.32
C ALA A 24 0.41 32.84 7.07
N ALA A 25 -0.03 31.83 6.32
CA ALA A 25 -0.30 30.48 6.78
C ALA A 25 0.80 29.94 7.71
N CYS A 26 0.50 29.87 9.00
CA CYS A 26 1.18 28.92 9.88
C CYS A 26 0.79 27.52 9.39
N GLY A 27 1.80 26.71 9.09
CA GLY A 27 1.65 25.40 8.48
C GLY A 27 0.55 24.57 9.14
N SER A 28 -0.39 24.08 8.33
CA SER A 28 -1.29 23.03 8.77
C SER A 28 -0.44 21.82 9.13
N PHE A 29 -0.29 21.53 10.43
CA PHE A 29 0.23 20.23 10.85
C PHE A 29 -0.70 19.17 10.24
N ALA A 30 -0.13 18.25 9.46
CA ALA A 30 -0.90 17.11 8.98
C ALA A 30 -1.40 16.32 10.20
N ARG A 31 -2.72 16.25 10.37
CA ARG A 31 -3.34 15.36 11.35
C ARG A 31 -3.56 14.03 10.67
N VAL A 32 -2.87 12.99 11.13
CA VAL A 32 -3.21 11.60 10.79
C VAL A 32 -4.23 11.13 11.81
N PRO A 33 -5.50 10.90 11.43
CA PRO A 33 -6.50 10.41 12.36
C PRO A 33 -6.13 8.98 12.77
N GLU A 34 -6.34 8.65 14.05
CA GLU A 34 -6.18 7.29 14.54
C GLU A 34 -7.08 6.34 13.75
N GLN A 35 -6.54 5.17 13.42
CA GLN A 35 -7.20 4.14 12.65
C GLN A 35 -7.47 2.95 13.56
N THR A 36 -8.69 2.43 13.51
CA THR A 36 -9.12 1.36 14.41
C THR A 36 -9.67 0.20 13.62
N TYR A 37 -9.41 -1.02 14.08
CA TYR A 37 -10.07 -2.21 13.58
C TYR A 37 -11.59 -2.07 13.71
N LEU A 38 -12.33 -2.65 12.75
CA LEU A 38 -13.76 -2.89 12.96
C LEU A 38 -13.90 -4.08 13.92
N GLY A 39 -14.24 -3.77 15.17
CA GLY A 39 -14.39 -4.75 16.23
C GLY A 39 -15.41 -5.84 15.89
N ALA A 40 -14.99 -7.10 15.95
CA ALA A 40 -15.80 -8.28 15.69
C ALA A 40 -15.20 -9.54 16.33
N SER A 41 -16.01 -10.60 16.50
CA SER A 41 -15.57 -11.85 17.13
C SER A 41 -14.53 -12.65 16.32
N TYR A 42 -14.35 -12.32 15.03
CA TYR A 42 -13.35 -12.95 14.17
C TYR A 42 -11.98 -12.27 14.24
N ASN A 43 -11.86 -11.07 14.85
CA ASN A 43 -10.58 -10.39 14.89
C ASN A 43 -9.51 -11.30 15.53
N TRP A 44 -8.33 -11.30 14.93
CA TRP A 44 -7.18 -12.13 15.32
C TRP A 44 -7.29 -13.63 14.97
N ALA A 45 -8.39 -14.08 14.35
CA ALA A 45 -8.52 -15.48 13.94
C ALA A 45 -7.39 -15.94 12.99
N PHE A 46 -6.87 -15.05 12.13
CA PHE A 46 -5.75 -15.40 11.27
C PHE A 46 -4.45 -15.54 12.06
N ARG A 47 -4.18 -14.61 12.98
CA ARG A 47 -3.02 -14.67 13.87
C ARG A 47 -3.00 -15.95 14.71
N ASP A 48 -4.14 -16.33 15.26
CA ASP A 48 -4.25 -17.50 16.14
C ASP A 48 -4.02 -18.81 15.37
N ARG A 49 -4.44 -18.87 14.10
CA ARG A 49 -4.41 -20.09 13.29
C ARG A 49 -3.19 -20.21 12.40
N TYR A 50 -2.72 -19.09 11.86
CA TYR A 50 -1.59 -19.01 10.94
C TYR A 50 -0.53 -18.05 11.48
N PRO A 51 -0.01 -18.27 12.71
CA PRO A 51 0.88 -17.31 13.38
C PRO A 51 2.17 -17.06 12.62
N HIS A 52 2.69 -18.05 11.88
CA HIS A 52 3.89 -17.83 11.06
C HIS A 52 3.62 -16.86 9.90
N SER A 53 2.53 -17.05 9.17
CA SER A 53 2.10 -16.16 8.08
C SER A 53 1.77 -14.75 8.57
N ASP A 54 1.07 -14.61 9.70
CA ASP A 54 0.76 -13.30 10.30
C ASP A 54 2.03 -12.53 10.65
N ARG A 55 3.05 -13.22 11.18
CA ARG A 55 4.35 -12.62 11.50
C ARG A 55 5.13 -12.22 10.25
N LEU A 56 5.12 -13.04 9.20
CA LEU A 56 5.75 -12.67 7.93
C LEU A 56 5.19 -11.35 7.40
N PHE A 57 3.88 -11.14 7.46
CA PHE A 57 3.29 -9.86 7.07
C PHE A 57 3.84 -8.68 7.92
N ASN A 58 4.08 -8.86 9.23
CA ASN A 58 4.71 -7.80 10.04
C ASN A 58 6.15 -7.48 9.58
N ALA A 59 6.88 -8.49 9.09
CA ALA A 59 8.20 -8.29 8.49
C ALA A 59 8.12 -7.62 7.10
N PHE A 60 7.04 -7.84 6.35
CA PHE A 60 6.84 -7.18 5.06
C PHE A 60 6.60 -5.68 5.22
N ASP A 61 5.86 -5.29 6.28
CA ASP A 61 5.62 -3.89 6.63
C ASP A 61 6.95 -3.16 6.90
N TYR A 62 7.90 -3.81 7.60
CA TYR A 62 9.28 -3.30 7.75
C TYR A 62 9.97 -3.06 6.40
N GLY A 63 9.88 -4.02 5.49
CA GLY A 63 10.57 -3.99 4.20
C GLY A 63 10.19 -2.78 3.35
N HIS A 64 8.90 -2.39 3.34
CA HIS A 64 8.45 -1.17 2.66
C HIS A 64 8.95 0.09 3.39
N ALA A 65 8.79 0.13 4.72
CA ALA A 65 9.17 1.30 5.51
C ALA A 65 10.67 1.62 5.41
N ILE A 66 11.53 0.61 5.53
CA ILE A 66 12.98 0.79 5.48
C ILE A 66 13.47 1.17 4.08
N LEU A 67 12.79 0.69 3.02
CA LEU A 67 13.08 1.12 1.66
C LEU A 67 12.89 2.63 1.52
N TYR A 68 11.73 3.14 1.93
CA TYR A 68 11.42 4.56 1.81
C TYR A 68 12.35 5.44 2.63
N GLU A 69 12.75 4.96 3.81
CA GLU A 69 13.76 5.63 4.63
C GLU A 69 15.09 5.74 3.87
N HIS A 70 15.60 4.65 3.28
CA HIS A 70 16.85 4.68 2.54
C HIS A 70 16.79 5.53 1.27
N LEU A 71 15.73 5.41 0.47
CA LEU A 71 15.55 6.20 -0.74
C LEU A 71 15.55 7.71 -0.45
N LEU A 72 15.11 8.14 0.75
CA LEU A 72 15.18 9.53 1.18
C LEU A 72 16.53 9.93 1.79
N ARG A 73 17.03 9.17 2.75
CA ARG A 73 18.27 9.50 3.46
C ARG A 73 19.48 9.48 2.55
N ASP A 74 19.50 8.53 1.62
CA ASP A 74 20.64 8.27 0.75
C ASP A 74 20.47 8.94 -0.64
N ALA A 75 19.43 9.76 -0.85
CA ALA A 75 19.10 10.38 -2.14
C ALA A 75 20.25 11.20 -2.78
N GLY A 76 21.15 11.75 -1.97
CA GLY A 76 22.35 12.47 -2.44
C GLY A 76 23.56 11.57 -2.74
N HIS A 77 23.44 10.27 -2.51
CA HIS A 77 24.53 9.30 -2.53
C HIS A 77 24.06 7.97 -3.18
N PRO A 78 23.75 7.97 -4.49
CA PRO A 78 23.11 6.83 -5.16
C PRO A 78 23.89 5.51 -5.01
N ASP A 79 25.21 5.55 -5.13
CA ASP A 79 26.04 4.34 -4.91
C ASP A 79 25.95 3.80 -3.48
N ALA A 80 25.73 4.67 -2.49
CA ALA A 80 25.52 4.27 -1.10
C ALA A 80 24.11 3.72 -0.90
N ALA A 81 23.09 4.35 -1.51
CA ALA A 81 21.71 3.87 -1.50
C ALA A 81 21.63 2.43 -2.01
N VAL A 82 22.19 2.16 -3.20
CA VAL A 82 22.23 0.80 -3.76
C VAL A 82 22.96 -0.17 -2.83
N ARG A 83 24.17 0.16 -2.35
CA ARG A 83 24.88 -0.74 -1.40
C ARG A 83 24.10 -1.02 -0.11
N ASN A 84 23.26 -0.09 0.33
CA ASN A 84 22.45 -0.23 1.53
C ASN A 84 21.22 -1.09 1.24
N ILE A 85 20.43 -0.72 0.22
CA ILE A 85 19.18 -1.37 -0.18
C ILE A 85 19.47 -2.77 -0.72
N GLU A 86 20.22 -2.87 -1.81
CA GLU A 86 20.59 -4.13 -2.48
C GLU A 86 21.55 -5.00 -1.67
N GLY A 87 22.30 -4.42 -0.73
CA GLY A 87 23.25 -5.14 0.11
C GLY A 87 22.72 -5.40 1.52
N ARG A 88 23.05 -4.47 2.42
CA ARG A 88 22.89 -4.67 3.87
C ARG A 88 21.44 -4.92 4.29
N GLU A 89 20.50 -4.13 3.80
CA GLU A 89 19.08 -4.26 4.16
C GLU A 89 18.49 -5.52 3.55
N PHE A 90 18.76 -5.79 2.28
CA PHE A 90 18.33 -7.04 1.64
C PHE A 90 18.80 -8.27 2.43
N ASP A 91 20.09 -8.33 2.79
CA ASP A 91 20.66 -9.45 3.55
C ASP A 91 20.08 -9.54 4.96
N PHE A 92 19.93 -8.41 5.66
CA PHE A 92 19.28 -8.38 6.97
C PHE A 92 17.86 -8.93 6.90
N ILE A 93 17.08 -8.46 5.92
CA ILE A 93 15.68 -8.84 5.79
C ILE A 93 15.56 -10.34 5.49
N THR A 94 16.26 -10.81 4.46
CA THR A 94 16.12 -12.19 3.98
C THR A 94 16.76 -13.22 4.90
N GLN A 95 17.85 -12.88 5.58
CA GLN A 95 18.61 -13.83 6.40
C GLN A 95 18.30 -13.74 7.90
N ARG A 96 17.69 -12.64 8.37
CA ARG A 96 17.37 -12.44 9.79
C ARG A 96 15.90 -12.13 10.03
N LEU A 97 15.38 -11.06 9.42
CA LEU A 97 14.03 -10.59 9.74
C LEU A 97 12.95 -11.61 9.32
N LEU A 98 12.99 -12.10 8.08
CA LEU A 98 12.02 -13.08 7.59
C LEU A 98 12.16 -14.44 8.27
N VAL A 99 13.37 -14.79 8.72
CA VAL A 99 13.64 -16.03 9.46
C VAL A 99 13.08 -15.95 10.89
N HIS A 100 13.13 -14.77 11.50
CA HIS A 100 12.60 -14.50 12.84
C HIS A 100 11.67 -13.29 12.86
N PRO A 101 10.49 -13.41 12.22
CA PRO A 101 9.62 -12.25 12.02
C PRO A 101 8.93 -11.84 13.33
N PRO A 102 8.67 -10.53 13.51
CA PRO A 102 8.14 -9.98 14.76
C PRO A 102 6.72 -10.49 15.04
N ALA A 103 6.45 -10.81 16.31
CA ALA A 103 5.15 -11.31 16.77
C ALA A 103 4.02 -10.26 16.67
N LEU A 104 4.38 -8.98 16.76
CA LEU A 104 3.47 -7.86 16.69
C LEU A 104 3.83 -6.97 15.49
N PRO A 105 2.86 -6.25 14.92
CA PRO A 105 3.14 -5.21 13.95
C PRO A 105 4.14 -4.20 14.51
N LEU A 106 5.06 -3.77 13.66
CA LEU A 106 5.98 -2.70 13.99
C LEU A 106 5.28 -1.36 13.78
N GLU A 107 5.59 -0.39 14.61
CA GLU A 107 5.16 0.99 14.38
C GLU A 107 5.99 1.55 13.22
N GLU A 108 5.31 2.01 12.16
CA GLU A 108 5.93 2.35 10.88
C GLU A 108 6.90 3.54 11.00
N HIS A 109 6.55 4.55 11.82
CA HIS A 109 7.41 5.71 12.10
C HIS A 109 8.71 5.33 12.82
N ALA A 110 8.72 4.26 13.62
CA ALA A 110 9.91 3.74 14.27
C ALA A 110 10.90 3.10 13.28
N VAL A 111 10.41 2.61 12.14
CA VAL A 111 11.24 2.02 11.08
C VAL A 111 11.71 3.08 10.08
N GLY A 112 10.80 3.93 9.59
CA GLY A 112 11.14 5.00 8.65
C GLY A 112 10.67 6.37 9.11
N PRO A 113 11.34 6.97 10.11
CA PRO A 113 10.92 8.24 10.68
C PRO A 113 10.99 9.40 9.69
N THR A 114 11.92 9.38 8.74
CA THR A 114 12.10 10.48 7.78
C THR A 114 10.95 10.53 6.78
N TYR A 115 10.56 9.39 6.20
CA TYR A 115 9.49 9.39 5.19
C TYR A 115 8.11 9.62 5.83
N THR A 116 7.85 9.02 7.00
CA THR A 116 6.59 9.22 7.73
C THR A 116 6.46 10.66 8.23
N THR A 117 7.57 11.35 8.53
CA THR A 117 7.55 12.81 8.79
C THR A 117 7.32 13.62 7.51
N LEU A 118 7.88 13.20 6.37
CA LEU A 118 7.73 13.91 5.10
C LEU A 118 6.30 13.82 4.55
N VAL A 119 5.71 12.64 4.55
CA VAL A 119 4.38 12.36 3.98
C VAL A 119 3.53 11.49 4.92
N PRO A 120 3.12 12.01 6.09
CA PRO A 120 2.32 11.25 7.05
C PRO A 120 0.96 10.80 6.47
N GLU A 121 0.41 11.52 5.48
CA GLU A 121 -0.80 11.11 4.77
C GLU A 121 -0.64 9.80 4.00
N LEU A 122 0.55 9.55 3.44
CA LEU A 122 0.82 8.30 2.72
C LEU A 122 0.86 7.11 3.68
N SER A 123 1.59 7.25 4.80
CA SER A 123 1.65 6.23 5.86
C SER A 123 0.24 5.89 6.34
N ALA A 124 -0.61 6.90 6.55
CA ALA A 124 -2.00 6.68 6.92
C ALA A 124 -2.81 5.87 5.88
N VAL A 125 -2.59 6.12 4.59
CA VAL A 125 -3.23 5.38 3.49
C VAL A 125 -2.78 3.92 3.46
N PHE A 126 -1.48 3.67 3.62
CA PHE A 126 -0.91 2.33 3.68
C PHE A 126 -1.43 1.56 4.89
N ASP A 127 -1.38 2.15 6.08
CA ASP A 127 -1.94 1.56 7.31
C ASP A 127 -3.40 1.15 7.13
N TRP A 128 -4.22 2.01 6.52
CA TRP A 128 -5.64 1.74 6.33
C TRP A 128 -5.89 0.55 5.38
N ALA A 129 -5.10 0.46 4.31
CA ALA A 129 -5.16 -0.64 3.35
C ALA A 129 -4.60 -1.95 3.93
N HIS A 130 -3.50 -1.89 4.68
CA HIS A 130 -2.95 -3.04 5.40
C HIS A 130 -3.91 -3.55 6.47
N MET A 131 -4.62 -2.67 7.18
CA MET A 131 -5.66 -3.07 8.12
C MET A 131 -6.82 -3.80 7.43
N LEU A 132 -7.22 -3.40 6.21
CA LEU A 132 -8.19 -4.14 5.41
C LEU A 132 -7.67 -5.54 5.06
N HIS A 133 -6.40 -5.66 4.64
CA HIS A 133 -5.76 -6.95 4.38
C HIS A 133 -5.90 -7.88 5.59
N ARG A 134 -5.45 -7.42 6.77
CA ARG A 134 -5.47 -8.18 8.04
C ARG A 134 -6.88 -8.63 8.42
N GLN A 135 -7.86 -7.73 8.37
CA GLN A 135 -9.23 -8.08 8.75
C GLN A 135 -9.90 -9.04 7.76
N LEU A 136 -9.57 -8.96 6.46
CA LEU A 136 -10.06 -9.95 5.50
C LEU A 136 -9.45 -11.32 5.74
N TYR A 137 -8.17 -11.42 6.13
CA TYR A 137 -7.61 -12.70 6.54
C TYR A 137 -8.31 -13.25 7.78
N ASP A 138 -8.60 -12.41 8.78
CA ASP A 138 -9.34 -12.82 9.98
C ASP A 138 -10.72 -13.43 9.64
N VAL A 139 -11.48 -12.77 8.75
CA VAL A 139 -12.78 -13.28 8.28
C VAL A 139 -12.64 -14.64 7.60
N LEU A 140 -11.66 -14.79 6.71
CA LEU A 140 -11.48 -16.03 5.94
C LEU A 140 -10.85 -17.16 6.76
N ALA A 141 -10.08 -16.80 7.78
CA ALA A 141 -9.49 -17.73 8.71
C ALA A 141 -10.52 -18.30 9.68
N ASP A 142 -11.57 -17.57 10.06
CA ASP A 142 -12.57 -18.02 11.03
C ASP A 142 -13.40 -19.22 10.52
N GLU A 143 -13.39 -20.32 11.27
CA GLU A 143 -14.11 -21.58 10.98
C GLU A 143 -15.53 -21.55 11.51
N LYS A 144 -15.85 -20.64 12.43
CA LYS A 144 -17.21 -20.45 12.93
C LYS A 144 -18.09 -19.79 11.86
N LEU A 145 -17.47 -19.07 10.92
CA LEU A 145 -18.15 -18.46 9.79
C LEU A 145 -18.27 -19.48 8.66
N ASP A 146 -19.51 -19.72 8.22
CA ASP A 146 -19.77 -20.39 6.95
C ASP A 146 -19.46 -19.46 5.76
N SER A 147 -19.61 -19.99 4.54
CA SER A 147 -19.32 -19.27 3.31
C SER A 147 -20.13 -17.96 3.17
N ALA A 148 -21.42 -17.99 3.50
CA ALA A 148 -22.29 -16.81 3.34
C ALA A 148 -21.98 -15.74 4.40
N ALA A 149 -21.70 -16.16 5.64
CA ALA A 149 -21.28 -15.28 6.70
C ALA A 149 -19.94 -14.61 6.38
N ARG A 150 -18.96 -15.35 5.82
CA ARG A 150 -17.69 -14.78 5.34
C ARG A 150 -17.92 -13.69 4.30
N ASP A 151 -18.79 -13.94 3.32
CA ASP A 151 -19.10 -12.96 2.28
C ASP A 151 -19.74 -11.69 2.86
N ALA A 152 -20.70 -11.86 3.77
CA ALA A 152 -21.36 -10.75 4.43
C ALA A 152 -20.38 -9.90 5.28
N ARG A 153 -19.44 -10.55 5.98
CA ARG A 153 -18.40 -9.85 6.77
C ARG A 153 -17.37 -9.16 5.88
N ALA A 154 -16.92 -9.79 4.80
CA ALA A 154 -16.03 -9.15 3.84
C ALA A 154 -16.67 -7.89 3.23
N GLN A 155 -17.94 -7.94 2.85
CA GLN A 155 -18.67 -6.75 2.37
C GLN A 155 -18.82 -5.67 3.45
N GLN A 156 -19.01 -6.05 4.72
CA GLN A 156 -19.04 -5.11 5.83
C GLN A 156 -17.70 -4.39 6.00
N LEU A 157 -16.59 -5.13 5.93
CA LEU A 157 -15.23 -4.57 5.98
C LEU A 157 -14.98 -3.61 4.82
N LEU A 158 -15.39 -3.95 3.60
CA LEU A 158 -15.26 -3.07 2.44
C LEU A 158 -16.06 -1.77 2.61
N ARG A 159 -17.28 -1.83 3.18
CA ARG A 159 -18.04 -0.61 3.51
C ARG A 159 -17.36 0.23 4.59
N TYR A 160 -16.79 -0.42 5.60
CA TYR A 160 -16.05 0.28 6.64
C TYR A 160 -14.79 0.95 6.08
N TYR A 161 -14.01 0.23 5.29
CA TYR A 161 -12.84 0.75 4.56
C TYR A 161 -13.22 1.99 3.73
N ALA A 162 -14.28 1.89 2.93
CA ALA A 162 -14.76 2.97 2.06
C ALA A 162 -15.36 4.17 2.82
N SER A 163 -15.63 4.04 4.13
CA SER A 163 -16.15 5.15 4.95
C SER A 163 -15.11 6.24 5.18
N ARG A 164 -13.82 5.90 5.13
CA ARG A 164 -12.68 6.82 5.21
C ARG A 164 -12.20 7.20 3.82
N ARG A 165 -12.99 8.01 3.10
CA ARG A 165 -12.65 8.46 1.73
C ARG A 165 -11.35 9.24 1.65
N ASP A 166 -10.89 9.80 2.77
CA ASP A 166 -9.60 10.46 2.92
C ASP A 166 -8.41 9.50 2.90
N LEU A 167 -8.64 8.21 3.16
CA LEU A 167 -7.60 7.17 3.19
C LEU A 167 -7.82 6.07 2.14
N ALA A 168 -9.07 5.72 1.86
CA ALA A 168 -9.44 4.59 1.04
C ALA A 168 -8.98 4.74 -0.42
N LEU A 169 -8.24 3.73 -0.89
CA LEU A 169 -7.92 3.59 -2.30
C LEU A 169 -9.17 3.22 -3.11
N SER A 170 -9.13 3.55 -4.40
CA SER A 170 -10.19 3.23 -5.34
C SER A 170 -10.48 1.73 -5.37
N LYS A 171 -11.77 1.39 -5.46
CA LYS A 171 -12.25 0.02 -5.74
C LYS A 171 -12.40 -0.28 -7.24
N LEU A 172 -12.04 0.68 -8.08
CA LEU A 172 -11.92 0.53 -9.53
C LEU A 172 -10.45 0.32 -9.90
N PRO A 173 -10.16 -0.60 -10.85
CA PRO A 173 -8.79 -0.94 -11.18
C PRO A 173 -8.12 0.21 -11.90
N LYS A 174 -6.88 0.48 -11.52
CA LYS A 174 -6.08 1.53 -12.13
C LYS A 174 -5.29 1.00 -13.32
N SER A 175 -5.09 1.88 -14.30
CA SER A 175 -4.27 1.61 -15.46
C SER A 175 -2.79 1.46 -15.07
N MET A 176 -2.09 0.51 -15.69
CA MET A 176 -0.64 0.34 -15.53
C MET A 176 0.17 1.53 -16.08
N SER A 177 -0.46 2.43 -16.85
CA SER A 177 0.14 3.72 -17.22
C SER A 177 0.60 4.53 -16.01
N LEU A 178 -0.05 4.37 -14.85
CA LEU A 178 0.37 5.04 -13.61
C LEU A 178 1.71 4.53 -13.08
N MET A 179 2.03 3.26 -13.31
CA MET A 179 3.29 2.67 -12.88
C MET A 179 4.40 2.86 -13.91
N GLU A 180 4.08 2.71 -15.19
CA GLU A 180 5.11 2.59 -16.24
C GLU A 180 5.21 3.81 -17.17
N GLY A 181 4.23 4.72 -17.12
CA GLY A 181 4.10 5.81 -18.09
C GLY A 181 4.62 7.18 -17.65
N ALA A 182 5.03 7.34 -16.39
CA ALA A 182 5.53 8.63 -15.89
C ALA A 182 7.03 8.81 -16.18
N PRO A 183 7.55 10.05 -16.26
CA PRO A 183 8.97 10.30 -16.49
C PRO A 183 9.91 9.73 -15.42
N TYR A 184 9.39 9.43 -14.23
CA TYR A 184 10.11 8.83 -13.11
C TYR A 184 9.88 7.31 -12.99
N SER A 185 9.04 6.73 -13.85
CA SER A 185 8.67 5.33 -13.77
C SER A 185 9.87 4.38 -13.90
N LEU A 186 9.80 3.30 -13.14
CA LEU A 186 10.74 2.19 -13.09
C LEU A 186 12.17 2.60 -12.65
N VAL A 187 12.38 3.79 -12.09
CA VAL A 187 13.70 4.21 -11.60
C VAL A 187 14.16 3.26 -10.50
N PHE A 188 13.34 3.05 -9.48
CA PHE A 188 13.67 2.17 -8.37
C PHE A 188 13.91 0.74 -8.87
N ARG A 189 13.01 0.23 -9.70
CA ARG A 189 13.12 -1.13 -10.25
C ARG A 189 14.40 -1.35 -11.06
N ARG A 190 14.91 -0.33 -11.74
CA ARG A 190 16.16 -0.43 -12.52
C ARG A 190 17.40 -0.36 -11.63
N GLU A 191 17.36 0.47 -10.59
CA GLU A 191 18.50 0.73 -9.70
C GLU A 191 18.64 -0.35 -8.62
N ASP A 192 17.52 -0.83 -8.08
CA ASP A 192 17.43 -1.81 -6.99
C ASP A 192 16.51 -3.01 -7.36
N PRO A 193 16.86 -3.78 -8.41
CA PRO A 193 15.99 -4.82 -8.96
C PRO A 193 15.74 -6.01 -8.01
N LYS A 194 16.70 -6.37 -7.15
CA LYS A 194 16.55 -7.51 -6.24
C LYS A 194 15.74 -7.09 -5.01
N PHE A 195 15.85 -5.86 -4.52
CA PHE A 195 14.94 -5.36 -3.48
C PHE A 195 13.51 -5.20 -4.03
N ASN A 196 13.35 -4.69 -5.26
CA ASN A 196 12.04 -4.66 -5.93
C ASN A 196 11.44 -6.08 -6.06
N GLY A 197 12.23 -7.06 -6.50
CA GLY A 197 11.79 -8.46 -6.58
C GLY A 197 11.39 -9.06 -5.22
N LEU A 198 12.02 -8.61 -4.13
CA LEU A 198 11.63 -8.98 -2.77
C LEU A 198 10.27 -8.39 -2.38
N LEU A 199 10.03 -7.10 -2.63
CA LEU A 199 8.71 -6.49 -2.37
C LEU A 199 7.60 -7.16 -3.17
N TRP A 200 7.84 -7.45 -4.45
CA TRP A 200 6.88 -8.20 -5.25
C TRP A 200 6.67 -9.62 -4.73
N SER A 201 7.69 -10.27 -4.17
CA SER A 201 7.49 -11.56 -3.49
C SER A 201 6.56 -11.44 -2.27
N TYR A 202 6.57 -10.30 -1.56
CA TYR A 202 5.62 -10.01 -0.48
C TYR A 202 4.19 -9.88 -1.00
N HIS A 203 4.00 -9.09 -2.05
CA HIS A 203 2.70 -8.88 -2.69
C HIS A 203 2.12 -10.20 -3.20
N TRP A 204 2.96 -11.02 -3.86
CA TRP A 204 2.59 -12.37 -4.26
C TRP A 204 2.09 -13.20 -3.08
N TYR A 205 2.83 -13.24 -1.97
CA TYR A 205 2.46 -14.04 -0.80
C TYR A 205 1.16 -13.56 -0.15
N GLN A 206 1.00 -12.25 0.03
CA GLN A 206 -0.23 -11.66 0.55
C GLN A 206 -1.45 -12.11 -0.28
N MET A 207 -1.36 -12.07 -1.61
CA MET A 207 -2.46 -12.54 -2.46
C MET A 207 -2.64 -14.06 -2.41
N ALA A 208 -1.55 -14.83 -2.44
CA ALA A 208 -1.61 -16.28 -2.46
C ALA A 208 -2.30 -16.87 -1.22
N VAL A 209 -2.13 -16.23 -0.06
CA VAL A 209 -2.81 -16.63 1.19
C VAL A 209 -4.33 -16.53 1.06
N TYR A 210 -4.88 -15.56 0.34
CA TYR A 210 -6.34 -15.48 0.14
C TYR A 210 -6.87 -16.70 -0.61
N ASP A 211 -6.19 -17.06 -1.70
CA ASP A 211 -6.57 -18.21 -2.50
C ASP A 211 -6.40 -19.52 -1.73
N ALA A 212 -5.34 -19.63 -0.92
CA ALA A 212 -5.12 -20.76 -0.02
C ALA A 212 -6.27 -20.96 0.99
N LEU A 213 -6.75 -19.87 1.60
CA LEU A 213 -7.87 -19.88 2.54
C LEU A 213 -9.22 -20.15 1.86
N LEU A 214 -9.38 -19.78 0.58
CA LEU A 214 -10.62 -19.96 -0.16
C LEU A 214 -10.74 -21.28 -0.92
N ALA A 215 -9.64 -22.01 -1.12
CA ALA A 215 -9.62 -23.21 -1.94
C ALA A 215 -10.36 -24.42 -1.33
N THR A 216 -10.63 -24.39 -0.03
CA THR A 216 -11.37 -25.44 0.67
C THR A 216 -12.04 -24.90 1.92
N ASN A 217 -13.16 -25.51 2.31
CA ASN A 217 -13.86 -25.19 3.57
C ASN A 217 -13.30 -25.97 4.77
N ASP A 218 -12.55 -27.04 4.53
CA ASP A 218 -11.92 -27.84 5.59
C ASP A 218 -10.74 -27.09 6.24
N ALA A 219 -10.59 -27.24 7.56
CA ALA A 219 -9.52 -26.58 8.31
C ALA A 219 -8.14 -27.14 7.94
N THR A 220 -8.02 -28.47 7.87
CA THR A 220 -6.75 -29.14 7.54
C THR A 220 -6.28 -28.75 6.15
N GLY A 221 -7.20 -28.75 5.18
CA GLY A 221 -6.88 -28.35 3.82
C GLY A 221 -6.48 -26.88 3.70
N ARG A 222 -7.07 -25.97 4.49
CA ARG A 222 -6.64 -24.56 4.53
C ARG A 222 -5.23 -24.42 5.08
N HIS A 223 -4.88 -25.12 6.15
CA HIS A 223 -3.51 -25.20 6.66
C HIS A 223 -2.52 -25.70 5.61
N GLN A 224 -2.82 -26.82 4.94
CA GLN A 224 -1.96 -27.34 3.88
C GLN A 224 -1.75 -26.34 2.73
N ASN A 225 -2.79 -25.60 2.36
CA ASN A 225 -2.66 -24.59 1.30
C ASN A 225 -1.84 -23.37 1.76
N VAL A 226 -2.01 -22.90 3.00
CA VAL A 226 -1.21 -21.78 3.54
C VAL A 226 0.26 -22.18 3.69
N ASP A 227 0.52 -23.41 4.14
CA ASP A 227 1.88 -23.97 4.21
C ASP A 227 2.51 -24.06 2.82
N ALA A 228 1.74 -24.50 1.81
CA ALA A 228 2.22 -24.56 0.43
C ALA A 228 2.52 -23.16 -0.15
N ALA A 229 1.68 -22.16 0.13
CA ALA A 229 1.94 -20.77 -0.27
C ALA A 229 3.21 -20.24 0.43
N THR A 230 3.41 -20.60 1.70
CA THR A 230 4.58 -20.18 2.48
C THR A 230 5.86 -20.82 1.96
N ALA A 231 5.82 -22.13 1.69
CA ALA A 231 6.93 -22.84 1.06
C ALA A 231 7.28 -22.20 -0.30
N ARG A 232 6.28 -21.88 -1.12
CA ARG A 232 6.50 -21.22 -2.41
C ARG A 232 7.13 -19.84 -2.23
N PHE A 233 6.67 -19.01 -1.30
CA PHE A 233 7.30 -17.72 -0.99
C PHE A 233 8.80 -17.88 -0.71
N TRP A 234 9.19 -18.85 0.14
CA TRP A 234 10.59 -19.13 0.42
C TRP A 234 11.37 -19.56 -0.83
N THR A 235 10.77 -20.31 -1.77
CA THR A 235 11.45 -20.64 -3.04
C THR A 235 11.68 -19.43 -3.96
N LEU A 236 10.80 -18.42 -3.92
CA LEU A 236 10.96 -17.20 -4.72
C LEU A 236 12.19 -16.41 -4.27
N ILE A 237 12.47 -16.40 -2.96
CA ILE A 237 13.56 -15.59 -2.39
C ILE A 237 14.85 -16.37 -2.13
N ALA A 238 14.83 -17.72 -2.19
CA ALA A 238 16.00 -18.55 -1.87
C ALA A 238 17.20 -18.35 -2.82
N ASN A 239 16.97 -18.02 -4.08
CA ASN A 239 18.02 -17.75 -5.08
C ASN A 239 17.82 -16.37 -5.71
N ALA A 240 17.76 -15.35 -4.86
CA ALA A 240 17.51 -13.98 -5.30
C ALA A 240 18.62 -13.45 -6.22
N PRO A 241 18.28 -12.78 -7.35
CA PRO A 241 16.93 -12.46 -7.83
C PRO A 241 16.32 -13.48 -8.81
N ALA A 242 16.98 -14.61 -9.11
CA ALA A 242 16.65 -15.48 -10.24
C ALA A 242 15.21 -16.03 -10.25
N HIS A 243 14.61 -16.24 -9.08
CA HIS A 243 13.23 -16.76 -8.96
C HIS A 243 12.22 -15.72 -8.47
N MET A 244 12.68 -14.49 -8.20
CA MET A 244 11.79 -13.43 -7.74
C MET A 244 10.87 -13.00 -8.88
N PRO A 245 9.65 -12.50 -8.56
CA PRO A 245 8.80 -11.88 -9.56
C PRO A 245 9.55 -10.78 -10.32
N THR A 246 9.39 -10.78 -11.63
CA THR A 246 9.91 -9.77 -12.54
C THR A 246 8.81 -8.89 -13.10
N THR A 247 7.56 -9.08 -12.68
CA THR A 247 6.41 -8.23 -12.99
C THR A 247 5.56 -8.09 -11.72
N MET A 248 4.94 -6.92 -11.50
CA MET A 248 4.05 -6.71 -10.35
C MET A 248 2.99 -7.82 -10.30
N PRO A 249 2.92 -8.57 -9.20
CA PRO A 249 1.90 -9.58 -9.01
C PRO A 249 0.51 -8.94 -8.95
N LEU A 250 -0.42 -9.45 -9.78
CA LEU A 250 -1.82 -9.00 -9.80
C LEU A 250 -2.76 -10.07 -9.26
N ALA A 251 -3.72 -9.68 -8.44
CA ALA A 251 -4.62 -10.60 -7.75
C ALA A 251 -5.43 -11.47 -8.71
N ALA A 252 -5.86 -10.92 -9.86
CA ALA A 252 -6.59 -11.68 -10.87
C ALA A 252 -5.78 -12.85 -11.48
N ALA A 253 -4.45 -12.76 -11.48
CA ALA A 253 -3.58 -13.82 -12.00
C ALA A 253 -3.07 -14.75 -10.88
N VAL A 254 -2.61 -14.18 -9.76
CA VAL A 254 -2.00 -14.94 -8.65
C VAL A 254 -3.07 -15.63 -7.80
N ALA A 255 -4.17 -14.93 -7.50
CA ALA A 255 -5.23 -15.38 -6.60
C ALA A 255 -6.61 -15.33 -7.27
N PRO A 256 -6.84 -16.11 -8.35
CA PRO A 256 -8.04 -16.01 -9.17
C PRO A 256 -9.34 -16.33 -8.40
N ARG A 257 -9.34 -17.20 -7.39
CA ARG A 257 -10.56 -17.48 -6.60
C ARG A 257 -10.95 -16.26 -5.77
N PHE A 258 -9.98 -15.63 -5.13
CA PHE A 258 -10.15 -14.41 -4.37
C PHE A 258 -10.61 -13.25 -5.26
N ALA A 259 -9.94 -13.04 -6.39
CA ALA A 259 -10.30 -11.99 -7.34
C ALA A 259 -11.70 -12.18 -7.96
N ALA A 260 -12.14 -13.43 -8.16
CA ALA A 260 -13.49 -13.72 -8.61
C ALA A 260 -14.53 -13.46 -7.53
N ARG A 261 -14.27 -13.89 -6.28
CA ARG A 261 -15.22 -13.81 -5.17
C ARG A 261 -15.32 -12.42 -4.54
N PHE A 262 -14.21 -11.71 -4.42
CA PHE A 262 -14.08 -10.40 -3.78
C PHE A 262 -13.35 -9.40 -4.69
N PRO A 263 -13.87 -9.09 -5.89
CA PRO A 263 -13.16 -8.28 -6.89
C PRO A 263 -12.81 -6.89 -6.38
N GLU A 264 -13.66 -6.26 -5.57
CA GLU A 264 -13.35 -4.93 -5.02
C GLU A 264 -12.15 -4.95 -4.07
N ALA A 265 -12.02 -5.98 -3.23
CA ALA A 265 -10.87 -6.12 -2.34
C ALA A 265 -9.59 -6.40 -3.13
N ALA A 266 -9.66 -7.33 -4.10
CA ALA A 266 -8.53 -7.64 -4.98
C ALA A 266 -8.02 -6.41 -5.73
N ILE A 267 -8.92 -5.58 -6.25
CA ILE A 267 -8.57 -4.33 -6.94
C ILE A 267 -7.93 -3.31 -5.99
N ILE A 268 -8.46 -3.16 -4.76
CA ILE A 268 -7.87 -2.27 -3.76
C ILE A 268 -6.42 -2.67 -3.46
N PHE A 269 -6.14 -3.98 -3.40
CA PHE A 269 -4.80 -4.50 -3.13
C PHE A 269 -3.85 -4.34 -4.31
N ASP A 270 -4.31 -4.60 -5.54
CA ASP A 270 -3.50 -4.29 -6.73
C ASP A 270 -3.18 -2.78 -6.82
N ASN A 271 -4.15 -1.93 -6.50
CA ASN A 271 -3.95 -0.47 -6.43
C ASN A 271 -2.97 -0.07 -5.31
N LEU A 272 -2.98 -0.77 -4.17
CA LEU A 272 -2.04 -0.56 -3.06
C LEU A 272 -0.60 -0.92 -3.48
N HIS A 273 -0.42 -2.11 -4.04
CA HIS A 273 0.89 -2.60 -4.50
C HIS A 273 1.45 -1.69 -5.60
N SER A 274 0.59 -1.24 -6.52
CA SER A 274 0.94 -0.26 -7.55
C SER A 274 1.40 1.08 -6.95
N LEU A 275 0.70 1.58 -5.93
CA LEU A 275 1.09 2.82 -5.24
C LEU A 275 2.44 2.67 -4.52
N HIS A 276 2.74 1.52 -3.93
CA HIS A 276 4.06 1.28 -3.30
C HIS A 276 5.21 1.47 -4.29
N ASP A 277 5.09 0.89 -5.49
CA ASP A 277 6.08 1.02 -6.57
C ASP A 277 6.19 2.46 -7.06
N VAL A 278 5.06 3.13 -7.31
CA VAL A 278 5.04 4.54 -7.76
C VAL A 278 5.71 5.46 -6.74
N VAL A 279 5.50 5.23 -5.45
CA VAL A 279 6.17 6.00 -4.39
C VAL A 279 7.67 5.72 -4.39
N ALA A 280 8.09 4.46 -4.50
CA ALA A 280 9.50 4.10 -4.58
C ALA A 280 10.18 4.79 -5.77
N ASP A 281 9.54 4.80 -6.94
CA ASP A 281 10.02 5.50 -8.13
C ASP A 281 10.12 7.02 -7.93
N ILE A 282 9.14 7.66 -7.29
CA ILE A 282 9.20 9.10 -6.97
C ILE A 282 10.37 9.40 -6.02
N LEU A 283 10.59 8.53 -5.03
CA LEU A 283 11.64 8.67 -4.04
C LEU A 283 13.04 8.39 -4.60
N ALA A 284 13.18 7.43 -5.50
CA ALA A 284 14.43 7.14 -6.19
C ALA A 284 14.76 8.17 -7.29
N SER A 285 13.73 8.76 -7.91
CA SER A 285 13.93 9.58 -9.11
C SER A 285 14.82 10.82 -8.90
N PRO A 286 15.86 11.00 -9.73
CA PRO A 286 16.64 12.23 -9.78
C PRO A 286 15.93 13.35 -10.56
N THR A 287 14.89 13.03 -11.34
CA THR A 287 14.13 14.02 -12.12
C THR A 287 13.13 14.81 -11.27
N ILE A 288 12.84 14.33 -10.05
CA ILE A 288 12.02 15.02 -9.07
C ILE A 288 12.93 15.57 -7.97
N ALA A 289 13.07 16.90 -7.93
CA ALA A 289 13.83 17.57 -6.87
C ALA A 289 13.31 17.19 -5.47
N SER A 290 14.20 17.08 -4.48
CA SER A 290 13.83 16.60 -3.14
C SER A 290 12.70 17.39 -2.49
N HIS A 291 12.65 18.71 -2.69
CA HIS A 291 11.57 19.57 -2.17
C HIS A 291 10.21 19.35 -2.86
N ASP A 292 10.18 18.65 -3.99
CA ASP A 292 8.99 18.36 -4.78
C ASP A 292 8.47 16.93 -4.59
N LYS A 293 9.25 16.02 -3.99
CA LYS A 293 8.89 14.61 -3.78
C LYS A 293 7.57 14.46 -3.01
N ARG A 294 7.39 15.20 -1.91
CA ARG A 294 6.12 15.22 -1.16
C ARG A 294 4.92 15.56 -2.05
N ARG A 295 5.04 16.61 -2.86
CA ARG A 295 3.96 17.05 -3.74
C ARG A 295 3.65 16.00 -4.82
N ALA A 296 4.67 15.32 -5.35
CA ALA A 296 4.48 14.23 -6.29
C ALA A 296 3.79 13.02 -5.65
N ILE A 297 4.20 12.62 -4.44
CA ILE A 297 3.59 11.51 -3.70
C ILE A 297 2.11 11.80 -3.42
N LEU A 298 1.77 12.99 -2.90
CA LEU A 298 0.37 13.32 -2.61
C LEU A 298 -0.52 13.36 -3.85
N ARG A 299 0.05 13.72 -5.02
CA ARG A 299 -0.68 13.59 -6.29
C ARG A 299 -0.94 12.11 -6.63
N ALA A 300 0.08 11.25 -6.53
CA ALA A 300 -0.09 9.83 -6.76
C ALA A 300 -1.16 9.24 -5.82
N VAL A 301 -1.09 9.52 -4.52
CA VAL A 301 -2.12 9.13 -3.54
C VAL A 301 -3.51 9.57 -4.00
N GLY A 302 -3.70 10.85 -4.34
CA GLY A 302 -4.99 11.35 -4.82
C GLY A 302 -5.46 10.64 -6.08
N THR A 303 -4.57 10.33 -7.02
CA THR A 303 -4.90 9.57 -8.22
C THR A 303 -5.33 8.13 -7.92
N PHE A 304 -4.70 7.44 -6.96
CA PHE A 304 -5.09 6.08 -6.58
C PHE A 304 -6.37 6.03 -5.73
N GLN A 305 -6.70 7.11 -5.01
CA GLN A 305 -7.98 7.24 -4.28
C GLN A 305 -9.14 7.63 -5.20
N ASP A 306 -8.89 8.44 -6.23
CA ASP A 306 -9.90 8.85 -7.20
C ASP A 306 -10.48 7.64 -7.94
N SER A 307 -11.78 7.62 -8.20
CA SER A 307 -12.47 6.55 -8.93
C SER A 307 -12.96 7.01 -10.30
N THR A 308 -12.40 8.09 -10.86
CA THR A 308 -12.89 8.68 -12.13
C THR A 308 -11.82 8.76 -13.20
N THR A 309 -10.56 8.96 -12.84
CA THR A 309 -9.42 9.08 -13.75
C THR A 309 -8.53 7.85 -13.71
N GLU A 310 -7.88 7.55 -14.84
CA GLU A 310 -6.91 6.44 -14.98
C GLU A 310 -7.50 5.09 -14.52
N VAL A 311 -8.83 4.94 -14.63
CA VAL A 311 -9.56 3.72 -14.32
C VAL A 311 -9.76 2.90 -15.60
N ILE A 312 -9.57 1.59 -15.49
CA ILE A 312 -9.90 0.63 -16.54
C ILE A 312 -11.11 -0.20 -16.11
N SER A 313 -11.70 -0.93 -17.06
CA SER A 313 -12.77 -1.87 -16.74
C SER A 313 -12.23 -3.09 -15.98
N ARG A 314 -13.12 -3.82 -15.29
CA ARG A 314 -12.75 -5.08 -14.62
C ARG A 314 -12.36 -6.18 -15.62
N GLU A 315 -12.87 -6.10 -16.84
CA GLU A 315 -12.51 -7.03 -17.91
C GLU A 315 -11.08 -6.76 -18.40
N GLU A 316 -10.76 -5.49 -18.69
CA GLU A 316 -9.41 -5.07 -19.05
C GLU A 316 -8.40 -5.40 -17.94
N TRP A 317 -8.74 -5.15 -16.67
CA TRP A 317 -7.89 -5.53 -15.52
C TRP A 317 -7.57 -7.03 -15.50
N ARG A 318 -8.55 -7.90 -15.76
CA ARG A 318 -8.33 -9.35 -15.80
C ARG A 318 -7.49 -9.76 -17.01
N SER A 319 -7.77 -9.20 -18.19
CA SER A 319 -6.97 -9.45 -19.40
C SER A 319 -5.53 -9.05 -19.17
N MET A 320 -5.31 -7.82 -18.70
CA MET A 320 -4.00 -7.28 -18.36
C MET A 320 -3.22 -8.20 -17.41
N ALA A 321 -3.87 -8.68 -16.34
CA ALA A 321 -3.24 -9.62 -15.40
C ALA A 321 -2.81 -10.93 -16.07
N GLN A 322 -3.58 -11.44 -17.02
CA GLN A 322 -3.24 -12.64 -17.79
C GLN A 322 -2.09 -12.36 -18.78
N ASP A 323 -2.18 -11.27 -19.53
CA ASP A 323 -1.22 -10.88 -20.57
C ASP A 323 0.17 -10.56 -20.01
N MET A 324 0.22 -10.05 -18.77
CA MET A 324 1.46 -9.81 -18.04
C MET A 324 2.22 -11.09 -17.65
N GLY A 325 1.55 -12.26 -17.70
CA GLY A 325 2.13 -13.57 -17.54
C GLY A 325 2.40 -13.95 -16.08
N VAL A 326 1.54 -14.81 -15.52
CA VAL A 326 1.55 -15.18 -14.09
C VAL A 326 2.88 -15.80 -13.62
N GLU A 327 3.63 -16.49 -14.47
CA GLU A 327 4.95 -17.03 -14.10
C GLU A 327 5.95 -15.92 -13.76
N LYS A 328 5.88 -14.77 -14.44
CA LYS A 328 6.69 -13.58 -14.13
C LYS A 328 6.27 -12.91 -12.83
N MET A 329 5.07 -13.23 -12.33
CA MET A 329 4.53 -12.73 -11.06
C MET A 329 4.85 -13.66 -9.88
N GLY A 330 5.57 -14.77 -10.10
CA GLY A 330 5.83 -15.80 -9.06
C GLY A 330 4.94 -17.05 -9.18
N GLY A 331 4.04 -17.10 -10.17
CA GLY A 331 3.14 -18.21 -10.45
C GLY A 331 1.78 -18.10 -9.75
N VAL A 332 0.85 -18.99 -10.08
CA VAL A 332 -0.47 -19.06 -9.42
C VAL A 332 -0.31 -19.56 -7.98
N ALA A 333 -1.13 -19.06 -7.06
CA ALA A 333 -1.17 -19.52 -5.68
C ALA A 333 -1.34 -21.05 -5.59
N PRO A 334 -0.43 -21.77 -4.90
CA PRO A 334 -0.51 -23.23 -4.80
C PRO A 334 -1.63 -23.64 -3.84
N THR A 335 -2.55 -24.50 -4.30
CA THR A 335 -3.65 -25.03 -3.48
C THR A 335 -3.76 -26.55 -3.61
N PRO A 336 -2.83 -27.31 -3.01
CA PRO A 336 -2.78 -28.77 -3.13
C PRO A 336 -4.01 -29.48 -2.57
N ALA A 337 -4.68 -28.93 -1.55
CA ALA A 337 -5.86 -29.52 -0.93
C ALA A 337 -7.17 -29.22 -1.68
N ARG A 338 -7.09 -29.04 -3.01
CA ARG A 338 -8.23 -28.67 -3.86
C ARG A 338 -9.40 -29.61 -3.59
N GLN A 339 -10.60 -29.06 -3.33
CA GLN A 339 -11.79 -29.90 -3.13
C GLN A 339 -12.02 -30.74 -4.41
N PRO A 340 -12.13 -32.07 -4.31
CA PRO A 340 -12.56 -32.87 -5.45
C PRO A 340 -14.05 -32.57 -5.72
N GLY A 341 -14.34 -31.95 -6.86
CA GLY A 341 -15.69 -31.90 -7.44
C GLY A 341 -16.49 -30.59 -7.31
N MET A 342 -15.95 -29.47 -7.79
CA MET A 342 -16.77 -28.36 -8.34
C MET A 342 -16.39 -28.10 -9.78
#